data_AF-A0A0A5GHE7-F1
#
_entry.id   AF-A0A0A5GHE7-F1
#
_cell.length_a   1.000
_cell.length_b   1.000
_cell.length_c   1.000
_cell.angle_alpha   90.00
_cell.angle_beta   90.00
_cell.angle_gamma   90.00
#
_symmetry.space_group_name_H-M   'P 1'
#
loop_
_entity.id
_entity.type
_entity.pdbx_description
1 polymer ?
#
loop_
_entity_poly.entity_id
_entity_poly.type
_entity_poly.pdbx_seq_one_letter_code
_entity_poly.pdbx_strand_id
1 'polypeptide(L)' 'MGEQILSQIEYCREEMVQLSTHMPLSSKEVVEVSKRLDTLLNQYESLRDK' A
#
# COMPACT_ATOMS: atom_id res chain seq x y z
N MET A 1 -0.53 10.69 -14.36
CA MET A 1 -1.46 10.22 -13.31
C MET A 1 -1.12 8.83 -12.80
N GLY A 2 -0.81 7.84 -13.66
CA GLY A 2 -0.39 6.50 -13.19
C GLY A 2 0.91 6.47 -12.37
N GLU A 3 1.88 7.32 -12.69
CA GLU A 3 3.18 7.40 -11.98
C GLU A 3 3.04 7.83 -10.51
N GLN A 4 2.08 8.70 -10.19
CA GLN A 4 1.85 9.15 -8.82
C GLN A 4 1.24 8.05 -7.94
N ILE A 5 0.45 7.16 -8.52
CA ILE A 5 -0.14 6.04 -7.80
C ILE A 5 0.90 4.94 -7.59
N LEU A 6 1.72 4.64 -8.61
CA LEU A 6 2.85 3.71 -8.46
C LEU A 6 3.84 4.16 -7.39
N SER A 7 4.17 5.45 -7.33
CA SER A 7 5.04 5.99 -6.27
C SER A 7 4.43 5.82 -4.87
N GLN A 8 3.12 5.98 -4.72
CA GLN A 8 2.44 5.78 -3.43
C GLN A 8 2.32 4.31 -3.06
N ILE A 9 2.15 3.41 -4.04
CA ILE A 9 2.17 1.96 -3.83
C ILE A 9 3.52 1.53 -3.29
N GLU A 10 4.63 1.97 -3.91
CA GLU A 10 5.97 1.59 -3.45
C GLU A 10 6.26 2.15 -2.06
N TYR A 11 5.89 3.41 -1.80
CA TYR A 11 6.00 3.98 -0.45
C TYR A 11 5.23 3.15 0.60
N CYS A 12 3.97 2.81 0.33
CA CYS A 12 3.17 1.98 1.25
C CYS A 12 3.75 0.57 1.41
N ARG A 13 4.36 0.02 0.36
CA ARG A 13 5.00 -1.28 0.39
C ARG A 13 6.24 -1.27 1.29
N GLU A 14 7.09 -0.26 1.17
CA GLU A 14 8.26 -0.07 2.04
C GLU A 14 7.84 0.13 3.50
N GLU A 15 6.83 0.98 3.74
CA GLU A 15 6.27 1.21 5.08
C GLU A 15 5.73 -0.10 5.68
N MET A 16 5.01 -0.90 4.91
CA MET A 16 4.49 -2.20 5.37
C MET A 16 5.62 -3.16 5.74
N VAL A 17 6.69 -3.22 4.95
CA VAL A 17 7.85 -4.08 5.23
C VAL A 17 8.53 -3.66 6.54
N GLN A 18 8.79 -2.35 6.70
CA GLN A 18 9.41 -1.81 7.92
C GLN A 18 8.55 -2.06 9.17
N LEU A 19 7.24 -1.84 9.08
CA LEU A 19 6.35 -2.08 10.21
C LEU A 19 6.26 -3.58 10.52
N SER A 20 6.21 -4.45 9.50
CA SER A 20 6.14 -5.90 9.68
C SER A 20 7.42 -6.51 10.27
N THR A 21 8.58 -5.86 10.11
CA THR A 21 9.82 -6.29 10.78
C THR A 21 9.86 -5.95 12.27
N HIS A 22 9.10 -4.94 12.70
CA HIS A 22 9.11 -4.44 14.08
C HIS A 22 7.82 -4.76 14.86
N MET A 23 6.73 -5.08 14.17
CA MET A 23 5.42 -5.29 14.75
C MET A 23 4.74 -6.56 14.21
N PRO A 24 3.89 -7.19 15.03
CA PRO A 24 2.99 -8.23 14.56
C PRO A 24 2.15 -7.76 13.36
N LEU A 25 1.91 -8.64 12.40
CA LEU A 25 1.07 -8.34 11.22
C LEU A 25 -0.37 -7.96 11.58
N SER A 26 -0.84 -8.36 12.76
CA SER A 26 -2.16 -8.00 13.30
C SER A 26 -2.17 -6.66 14.03
N SER A 27 -1.02 -5.98 14.17
CA SER A 27 -0.96 -4.65 14.75
C SER A 27 -1.77 -3.68 13.90
N LYS A 28 -2.46 -2.76 14.59
CA LYS A 28 -3.32 -1.76 13.94
C LYS A 28 -2.58 -0.98 12.86
N GLU A 29 -1.32 -0.64 13.09
CA GLU A 29 -0.48 0.08 12.12
C GLU A 29 -0.23 -0.72 10.84
N VAL A 30 0.16 -2.00 10.95
CA VAL A 30 0.37 -2.87 9.77
C VAL A 30 -0.94 -3.08 9.02
N VAL A 31 -2.06 -3.22 9.73
CA VAL A 31 -3.40 -3.37 9.12
C VAL A 31 -3.85 -2.09 8.40
N GLU A 32 -3.59 -0.91 8.95
CA GLU A 32 -3.89 0.36 8.28
C GLU A 32 -3.08 0.55 7.00
N VAL A 33 -1.78 0.26 7.06
CA VAL A 33 -0.92 0.33 5.87
C VAL A 33 -1.35 -0.69 4.81
N SER A 34 -1.72 -1.91 5.22
CA SER A 34 -2.26 -2.92 4.30
C SER A 34 -3.55 -2.46 3.60
N LYS A 35 -4.49 -1.85 4.33
CA LYS A 35 -5.73 -1.30 3.74
C LYS A 35 -5.44 -0.17 2.75
N ARG A 36 -4.47 0.68 3.07
CA ARG A 36 -4.06 1.79 2.19
C ARG A 36 -3.42 1.26 0.91
N LEU A 37 -2.54 0.26 1.02
CA LEU A 37 -1.90 -0.39 -0.12
C LEU A 37 -2.95 -1.03 -1.04
N ASP A 38 -3.92 -1.76 -0.48
CA ASP A 38 -5.03 -2.36 -1.23
C ASP A 38 -5.85 -1.30 -2.00
N THR A 39 -6.18 -0.20 -1.33
CA THR A 39 -6.91 0.93 -1.93
C THR A 39 -6.15 1.56 -3.10
N LEU A 40 -4.82 1.68 -3.00
CA LEU A 40 -3.97 2.22 -4.07
C LEU A 40 -3.86 1.25 -5.26
N LEU A 41 -3.74 -0.05 -4.98
CA LEU A 41 -3.72 -1.09 -6.02
C LEU A 41 -5.03 -1.12 -6.79
N ASN A 42 -6.18 -1.09 -6.11
CA ASN A 42 -7.49 -1.04 -6.75
C ASN A 42 -7.66 0.22 -7.64
N GLN A 43 -7.16 1.37 -7.19
CA GLN A 43 -7.15 2.59 -8.01
C GLN A 43 -6.25 2.46 -9.24
N TYR A 44 -5.07 1.87 -9.08
CA TYR A 44 -4.15 1.62 -10.19
C TYR A 44 -4.78 0.69 -11.22
N GLU A 45 -5.39 -0.42 -10.79
CA GLU A 45 -6.08 -1.35 -11.67
C GLU A 45 -7.24 -0.68 -12.40
N SER A 46 -8.06 0.11 -11.68
CA SER A 46 -9.16 0.87 -12.29
C SER A 46 -8.71 1.89 -13.35
N LEU A 47 -7.49 2.41 -13.22
CA LEU A 47 -6.89 3.30 -14.23
C LEU A 47 -6.28 2.55 -15.41
N ARG A 48 -5.85 1.29 -15.20
CA ARG A 48 -5.26 0.45 -16.24
C ARG A 48 -6.32 -0.25 -17.10
N ASP A 49 -7.50 -0.50 -16.54
CA ASP A 49 -8.66 -1.11 -17.22
C ASP A 49 -9.51 -0.11 -18.03
N LYS A 50 -9.07 1.15 -18.14
CA LYS A 50 -9.66 2.19 -18.99
C LYS A 50 -8.82 2.43 -20.24
#